data_AF-A0A0G1GQ92-F1
#
_entry.id   AF-A0A0G1GQ92-F1
#
_cell.length_a   1.000
_cell.length_b   1.000
_cell.length_c   1.000
_cell.angle_alpha   90.00
_cell.angle_beta   90.00
_cell.angle_gamma   90.00
#
_symmetry.space_group_name_H-M   'P 1'
#
loop_
_entity.id
_entity.type
_entity.pdbx_description
1 polymer ?
#
loop_
_entity_poly.entity_id
_entity_poly.type
_entity_poly.pdbx_seq_one_letter_code
_entity_poly.pdbx_strand_id
1 'polypeptide(L)'
;MTKITLAEKEIPTHYYNIIADLKEPPPPPIHPATREPIDPAMLEPLFPKALIQQEISHEKFIEIPDEVREIYKSYRATPLYRATRLEKLLKTPAKIYYKYEGASLTGSHKLNTALAQAYYNKQEGIKTLTTETGAGQWGMALSLACKFFSLNCLVFYVRLHYRQKPYRVSFMRMFDAQVHESPSDLTKIGRKFLQVDKNHPGSLGIAISEAMEKVQDATTKYALGSVLNHVLMHQREKNKSGGN
;
A
#
# COMPACT_ATOMS: atom_id res chain seq x y z
N MET A 1 -2.22 29.06 12.11
CA MET A 1 -1.96 27.62 11.93
C MET A 1 -0.60 27.35 12.58
N THR A 2 -0.51 26.32 13.40
CA THR A 2 0.75 25.97 14.09
C THR A 2 1.25 24.66 13.50
N LYS A 3 2.50 24.63 13.03
CA LYS A 3 3.16 23.42 12.52
C LYS A 3 3.99 22.81 13.64
N ILE A 4 3.85 21.50 13.84
CA ILE A 4 4.61 20.69 14.79
C ILE A 4 5.34 19.62 13.97
N THR A 5 6.65 19.54 14.12
CA THR A 5 7.52 18.59 13.42
C THR A 5 8.32 17.78 14.44
N LEU A 6 8.60 16.52 14.10
CA LEU A 6 9.57 15.70 14.82
C LEU A 6 10.91 15.76 14.10
N ALA A 7 12.01 15.68 14.84
CA ALA A 7 13.34 15.54 14.26
C ALA A 7 13.52 14.15 13.64
N GLU A 8 14.44 14.03 12.68
CA GLU A 8 14.73 12.75 12.01
C GLU A 8 15.15 11.64 13.00
N LYS A 9 15.91 12.00 14.05
CA LYS A 9 16.29 11.07 15.12
C LYS A 9 15.11 10.49 15.92
N GLU A 10 13.93 11.09 15.78
CA GLU A 10 12.69 10.68 16.43
C GLU A 10 11.79 9.85 15.50
N ILE A 11 12.20 9.61 14.24
CA ILE A 11 11.49 8.71 13.33
C ILE A 11 11.43 7.32 13.98
N PRO A 12 10.23 6.73 14.12
CA PRO A 12 10.11 5.51 14.89
C PRO A 12 10.88 4.32 14.29
N THR A 13 11.20 3.37 15.15
CA THR A 13 11.99 2.17 14.82
C THR A 13 11.15 0.93 14.53
N HIS A 14 9.89 0.92 14.97
CA HIS A 14 9.01 -0.26 14.87
C HIS A 14 7.66 0.12 14.27
N TYR A 15 7.07 -0.83 13.56
CA TYR A 15 5.65 -0.85 13.32
C TYR A 15 4.91 -1.34 14.56
N TYR A 16 3.69 -0.86 14.76
CA TYR A 16 2.80 -1.27 15.84
C TYR A 16 1.64 -2.11 15.28
N ASN A 17 1.56 -3.35 15.76
CA ASN A 17 0.53 -4.29 15.41
C ASN A 17 -0.61 -4.24 16.44
N ILE A 18 -1.79 -3.75 16.02
CA ILE A 18 -2.95 -3.64 16.90
C ILE A 18 -3.54 -5.01 17.27
N ILE A 19 -3.31 -6.05 16.46
CA ILE A 19 -3.86 -7.39 16.70
C ILE A 19 -3.42 -7.93 18.07
N ALA A 20 -2.20 -7.59 18.51
CA ALA A 20 -1.67 -7.96 19.81
C ALA A 20 -2.42 -7.37 21.02
N ASP A 21 -3.20 -6.30 20.80
CA ASP A 21 -3.95 -5.59 21.85
C ASP A 21 -5.48 -5.73 21.69
N LEU A 22 -5.96 -6.48 20.69
CA LEU A 22 -7.40 -6.77 20.55
C LEU A 22 -7.84 -7.78 21.61
N LYS A 23 -9.05 -7.59 22.16
CA LYS A 23 -9.65 -8.54 23.11
C LYS A 23 -9.83 -9.93 22.51
N GLU A 24 -10.21 -9.96 21.24
CA GLU A 24 -10.37 -11.15 20.42
C GLU A 24 -9.70 -10.89 19.07
N PRO A 25 -8.95 -11.85 18.51
CA PRO A 25 -8.34 -11.68 17.21
C PRO A 25 -9.42 -11.56 16.11
N PRO A 26 -9.10 -10.90 14.97
CA PRO A 26 -10.02 -10.89 13.84
C PRO A 26 -10.24 -12.32 13.35
N PRO A 27 -11.42 -12.63 12.79
CA PRO A 27 -11.66 -13.94 12.20
C PRO A 27 -10.65 -14.20 11.08
N PRO A 28 -10.15 -15.45 10.96
CA PRO A 28 -9.21 -15.78 9.91
C PRO A 28 -9.86 -15.61 8.53
N PRO A 29 -9.08 -15.32 7.48
CA PRO A 29 -9.61 -15.29 6.14
C PRO A 29 -10.16 -16.69 5.75
N ILE A 30 -11.27 -16.70 5.04
CA ILE A 30 -11.96 -17.94 4.64
C ILE A 30 -11.74 -18.23 3.15
N HIS A 31 -11.57 -19.50 2.82
CA HIS A 31 -11.48 -19.96 1.45
C HIS A 31 -12.86 -19.84 0.78
N PRO A 32 -12.99 -19.16 -0.38
CA PRO A 32 -14.30 -18.84 -0.95
C PRO A 32 -15.12 -20.07 -1.39
N ALA A 33 -14.44 -21.17 -1.74
CA ALA A 33 -15.12 -22.39 -2.20
C ALA A 33 -15.52 -23.33 -1.04
N THR A 34 -14.67 -23.48 -0.03
CA THR A 34 -14.88 -24.44 1.07
C THR A 34 -15.52 -23.78 2.29
N ARG A 35 -15.41 -22.46 2.41
CA ARG A 35 -15.84 -21.64 3.57
C ARG A 35 -15.07 -21.95 4.87
N GLU A 36 -13.98 -22.68 4.76
CA GLU A 36 -13.06 -22.97 5.87
C GLU A 36 -11.92 -21.94 5.94
N PRO A 37 -11.26 -21.76 7.10
CA PRO A 37 -10.07 -20.91 7.21
C PRO A 37 -8.98 -21.28 6.21
N ILE A 38 -8.31 -20.29 5.64
CA ILE A 38 -7.20 -20.54 4.73
C ILE A 38 -5.92 -20.92 5.49
N ASP A 39 -5.22 -21.95 5.02
CA ASP A 39 -3.82 -22.17 5.34
C ASP A 39 -2.98 -21.02 4.75
N PRO A 40 -2.13 -20.33 5.55
CA PRO A 40 -1.21 -19.31 5.07
C PRO A 40 -0.37 -19.72 3.84
N ALA A 41 -0.04 -21.01 3.70
CA ALA A 41 0.68 -21.54 2.55
C ALA A 41 -0.07 -21.30 1.22
N MET A 42 -1.41 -21.20 1.24
CA MET A 42 -2.22 -20.89 0.06
C MET A 42 -2.05 -19.45 -0.43
N LEU A 43 -1.48 -18.56 0.40
CA LEU A 43 -1.19 -17.18 0.03
C LEU A 43 0.20 -17.01 -0.60
N GLU A 44 1.10 -17.97 -0.44
CA GLU A 44 2.48 -17.92 -0.95
C GLU A 44 2.59 -17.66 -2.46
N PRO A 45 1.66 -18.12 -3.33
CA PRO A 45 1.70 -17.74 -4.73
C PRO A 45 1.59 -16.22 -4.93
N LEU A 46 0.77 -15.54 -4.12
CA LEU A 46 0.45 -14.12 -4.28
C LEU A 46 1.40 -13.19 -3.52
N PHE A 47 1.78 -13.57 -2.29
CA PHE A 47 2.53 -12.71 -1.37
C PHE A 47 3.86 -13.37 -0.96
N PRO A 48 4.90 -12.57 -0.65
CA PRO A 48 6.14 -13.08 -0.06
C PRO A 48 5.89 -13.59 1.37
N LYS A 49 6.68 -14.57 1.80
CA LYS A 49 6.55 -15.25 3.10
C LYS A 49 6.62 -14.28 4.27
N ALA A 50 7.50 -13.28 4.21
CA ALA A 50 7.64 -12.28 5.26
C ALA A 50 6.35 -11.48 5.48
N LEU A 51 5.63 -11.11 4.41
CA LEU A 51 4.36 -10.40 4.55
C LEU A 51 3.23 -11.32 5.05
N ILE A 52 3.24 -12.60 4.65
CA ILE A 52 2.30 -13.60 5.17
C ILE A 52 2.51 -13.81 6.67
N GLN A 53 3.76 -13.91 7.12
CA GLN A 53 4.10 -14.01 8.54
C GLN A 53 3.63 -12.79 9.33
N GLN A 54 3.76 -11.59 8.77
CA GLN A 54 3.24 -10.37 9.40
C GLN A 54 1.71 -10.35 9.47
N GLU A 55 1.04 -10.88 8.45
CA GLU A 55 -0.44 -10.92 8.40
C GLU A 55 -1.05 -11.75 9.54
N ILE A 56 -0.35 -12.81 9.94
CA ILE A 56 -0.74 -13.73 11.01
C ILE A 56 -0.01 -13.48 12.35
N SER A 57 0.81 -12.42 12.42
CA SER A 57 1.63 -12.15 13.61
C SER A 57 0.80 -11.61 14.77
N HIS A 58 1.12 -12.09 15.97
CA HIS A 58 0.65 -11.55 17.24
C HIS A 58 1.72 -10.72 17.96
N GLU A 59 2.88 -10.50 17.33
CA GLU A 59 3.91 -9.63 17.90
C GLU A 59 3.44 -8.19 17.89
N LYS A 60 3.54 -7.52 19.05
CA LYS A 60 3.09 -6.13 19.22
C LYS A 60 3.91 -5.12 18.43
N PHE A 61 5.20 -5.39 18.28
CA PHE A 61 6.15 -4.50 17.62
C PHE A 61 6.99 -5.28 16.63
N ILE A 62 6.91 -4.90 15.36
CA ILE A 62 7.73 -5.45 14.29
C ILE A 62 8.74 -4.39 13.87
N GLU A 63 10.02 -4.73 13.83
CA GLU A 63 11.06 -3.77 13.50
C GLU A 63 10.95 -3.29 12.05
N ILE A 64 11.13 -1.98 11.84
CA ILE A 64 11.15 -1.40 10.51
C ILE A 64 12.55 -1.63 9.93
N PRO A 65 12.68 -2.30 8.77
CA PRO A 65 13.99 -2.55 8.17
C PRO A 65 14.78 -1.26 7.92
N ASP A 66 16.09 -1.29 8.17
CA ASP A 66 16.95 -0.10 8.05
C ASP A 66 16.91 0.52 6.64
N GLU A 67 16.87 -0.29 5.57
CA GLU A 67 16.71 0.21 4.20
C GLU A 67 15.40 1.00 4.01
N VAL A 68 14.31 0.58 4.66
CA VAL A 68 13.03 1.29 4.62
C VAL A 68 13.11 2.58 5.45
N ARG A 69 13.72 2.51 6.65
CA ARG A 69 13.90 3.69 7.52
C ARG A 69 14.78 4.75 6.87
N GLU A 70 15.77 4.36 6.09
CA GLU A 70 16.62 5.30 5.37
C GLU A 70 15.80 6.12 4.36
N ILE A 71 14.91 5.46 3.61
CA ILE A 71 14.01 6.15 2.69
C ILE A 71 13.01 7.03 3.46
N TYR A 72 12.54 6.60 4.63
CA TYR A 72 11.67 7.41 5.49
C TYR A 72 12.30 8.76 5.85
N LYS A 73 13.63 8.86 6.04
CA LYS A 73 14.27 10.16 6.33
C LYS A 73 14.01 11.23 5.27
N SER A 74 13.72 10.83 4.02
CA SER A 74 13.42 11.79 2.94
C SER A 74 12.05 12.48 3.05
N TYR A 75 11.10 11.95 3.84
CA TYR A 75 9.74 12.51 3.94
C TYR A 75 9.02 12.35 5.29
N ARG A 76 9.56 11.55 6.20
CA ARG A 76 9.08 11.36 7.58
C ARG A 76 9.95 12.19 8.53
N ALA A 77 9.44 12.61 9.68
CA ALA A 77 8.04 12.52 10.08
C ALA A 77 7.21 13.60 9.38
N THR A 78 6.02 13.23 8.89
CA THR A 78 5.08 14.20 8.31
C THR A 78 4.62 15.21 9.37
N PRO A 79 4.37 16.48 9.02
CA PRO A 79 4.01 17.49 10.01
C PRO A 79 2.61 17.26 10.61
N LEU A 80 2.47 17.57 11.90
CA LEU A 80 1.18 17.72 12.59
C LEU A 80 0.82 19.20 12.61
N TYR A 81 -0.37 19.56 12.15
CA TYR A 81 -0.82 20.95 12.15
C TYR A 81 -1.98 21.15 13.11
N ARG A 82 -1.98 22.29 13.81
CA ARG A 82 -3.17 22.80 14.50
C ARG A 82 -3.91 23.81 13.62
N ALA A 83 -5.16 23.50 13.30
CA ALA A 83 -6.01 24.24 12.37
C ALA A 83 -6.70 25.44 13.04
N THR A 84 -5.94 26.35 13.67
CA THR A 84 -6.50 27.47 14.46
C THR A 84 -7.44 28.41 13.69
N ARG A 85 -7.30 28.51 12.36
CA ARG A 85 -8.24 29.27 11.51
C ARG A 85 -9.58 28.56 11.36
N LEU A 86 -9.56 27.23 11.24
CA LEU A 86 -10.77 26.40 11.19
C LEU A 86 -11.48 26.41 12.54
N GLU A 87 -10.73 26.31 13.64
CA GLU A 87 -11.26 26.44 15.01
C GLU A 87 -12.05 27.75 15.17
N LYS A 88 -11.46 28.88 14.74
CA LYS A 88 -12.12 30.21 14.76
C LYS A 88 -13.35 30.28 13.87
N LEU A 89 -13.27 29.76 12.64
CA LEU A 89 -14.39 29.76 11.68
C LEU A 89 -15.59 28.98 12.24
N LEU A 90 -15.34 27.83 12.84
CA LEU A 90 -16.36 26.97 13.44
C LEU A 90 -16.85 27.45 14.81
N LYS A 91 -16.21 28.48 15.40
CA LYS A 91 -16.44 28.95 16.77
C LYS A 91 -16.44 27.82 17.80
N THR A 92 -15.56 26.83 17.61
CA THR A 92 -15.50 25.65 18.47
C THR A 92 -14.44 25.82 19.56
N PRO A 93 -14.71 25.36 20.80
CA PRO A 93 -13.67 25.26 21.83
C PRO A 93 -12.71 24.08 21.56
N ALA A 94 -13.06 23.16 20.65
CA ALA A 94 -12.23 22.01 20.32
C ALA A 94 -10.94 22.45 19.62
N LYS A 95 -9.83 21.79 19.96
CA LYS A 95 -8.57 21.93 19.23
C LYS A 95 -8.57 20.95 18.07
N ILE A 96 -8.37 21.44 16.84
CA ILE A 96 -8.41 20.61 15.64
C ILE A 96 -6.98 20.40 15.16
N TYR A 97 -6.54 19.14 15.20
CA TYR A 97 -5.24 18.72 14.68
C TYR A 97 -5.41 17.81 13.48
N TYR A 98 -4.50 17.90 12.52
CA TYR A 98 -4.43 16.95 11.41
C TYR A 98 -2.98 16.56 11.12
N LYS A 99 -2.74 15.26 10.99
CA LYS A 99 -1.47 14.69 10.55
C LYS A 99 -1.42 14.74 9.03
N TYR A 100 -0.51 15.53 8.47
CA TYR A 100 -0.51 15.82 7.03
C TYR A 100 0.32 14.81 6.25
N GLU A 101 -0.25 13.62 6.00
CA GLU A 101 0.37 12.57 5.17
C GLU A 101 0.49 12.95 3.69
N GLY A 102 -0.11 14.08 3.28
CA GLY A 102 0.10 14.68 1.96
C GLY A 102 1.51 15.21 1.72
N ALA A 103 2.34 15.33 2.77
CA ALA A 103 3.75 15.69 2.64
C ALA A 103 4.65 14.54 2.15
N SER A 104 4.13 13.31 2.01
CA SER A 104 4.87 12.19 1.43
C SER A 104 5.24 12.46 -0.04
N LEU A 105 6.31 11.82 -0.54
CA LEU A 105 6.78 11.94 -1.93
C LEU A 105 5.69 11.62 -2.97
N THR A 106 4.72 10.79 -2.62
CA THR A 106 3.57 10.44 -3.49
C THR A 106 2.27 11.14 -3.11
N GLY A 107 2.32 12.07 -2.16
CA GLY A 107 1.18 12.86 -1.72
C GLY A 107 0.13 12.08 -0.90
N SER A 108 0.49 10.92 -0.34
CA SER A 108 -0.39 10.17 0.57
C SER A 108 0.39 9.18 1.46
N HIS A 109 -0.28 8.64 2.48
CA HIS A 109 0.25 7.62 3.39
C HIS A 109 0.60 6.29 2.70
N LYS A 110 0.20 6.08 1.44
CA LYS A 110 0.37 4.79 0.77
C LYS A 110 1.83 4.39 0.54
N LEU A 111 2.75 5.36 0.50
CA LEU A 111 4.18 5.08 0.37
C LEU A 111 4.72 4.25 1.55
N ASN A 112 4.17 4.41 2.76
CA ASN A 112 4.64 3.71 3.97
C ASN A 112 4.59 2.18 3.78
N THR A 113 3.42 1.63 3.41
CA THR A 113 3.31 0.19 3.13
C THR A 113 3.96 -0.21 1.80
N ALA A 114 4.00 0.67 0.79
CA ALA A 114 4.62 0.34 -0.50
C ALA A 114 6.11 0.03 -0.34
N LEU A 115 6.81 0.83 0.48
CA LEU A 115 8.24 0.63 0.76
C LEU A 115 8.48 -0.69 1.50
N ALA A 116 7.70 -1.00 2.53
CA ALA A 116 7.80 -2.28 3.24
C ALA A 116 7.54 -3.47 2.30
N GLN A 117 6.46 -3.43 1.51
CA GLN A 117 6.15 -4.53 0.59
C GLN A 117 7.22 -4.70 -0.48
N ALA A 118 7.71 -3.61 -1.09
CA ALA A 118 8.80 -3.68 -2.06
C ALA A 118 10.09 -4.24 -1.45
N TYR A 119 10.44 -3.81 -0.22
CA TYR A 119 11.58 -4.34 0.51
C TYR A 119 11.48 -5.86 0.72
N TYR A 120 10.40 -6.36 1.31
CA TYR A 120 10.28 -7.79 1.61
C TYR A 120 10.26 -8.66 0.35
N ASN A 121 9.63 -8.17 -0.73
CA ASN A 121 9.69 -8.85 -2.02
C ASN A 121 11.11 -8.88 -2.60
N LYS A 122 11.86 -7.78 -2.53
CA LYS A 122 13.28 -7.76 -2.94
C LYS A 122 14.10 -8.79 -2.16
N GLN A 123 13.92 -8.86 -0.83
CA GLN A 123 14.66 -9.80 0.02
C GLN A 123 14.38 -11.26 -0.36
N GLU A 124 13.17 -11.57 -0.81
CA GLU A 124 12.78 -12.91 -1.29
C GLU A 124 13.09 -13.15 -2.77
N GLY A 125 13.87 -12.27 -3.41
CA GLY A 125 14.33 -12.45 -4.80
C GLY A 125 13.27 -12.19 -5.88
N ILE A 126 12.10 -11.67 -5.50
CA ILE A 126 11.03 -11.27 -6.42
C ILE A 126 11.56 -10.18 -7.36
N LYS A 127 11.10 -10.21 -8.62
CA LYS A 127 11.53 -9.29 -9.68
C LYS A 127 10.43 -8.33 -10.09
N THR A 128 9.17 -8.74 -9.99
CA THR A 128 8.03 -7.95 -10.47
C THR A 128 6.93 -7.88 -9.43
N LEU A 129 6.46 -6.67 -9.14
CA LEU A 129 5.22 -6.44 -8.41
C LEU A 129 4.11 -6.04 -9.36
N THR A 130 3.01 -6.79 -9.31
CA THR A 130 1.78 -6.49 -10.04
C THR A 130 0.74 -5.95 -9.07
N THR A 131 -0.04 -4.95 -9.51
CA THR A 131 -1.05 -4.32 -8.65
C THR A 131 -2.17 -3.68 -9.46
N GLU A 132 -3.26 -3.37 -8.78
CA GLU A 132 -4.35 -2.54 -9.29
C GLU A 132 -4.18 -1.07 -8.92
N THR A 133 -4.85 -0.17 -9.62
CA THR A 133 -5.13 1.15 -9.04
C THR A 133 -6.42 1.77 -9.57
N GLY A 134 -7.20 2.33 -8.65
CA GLY A 134 -8.41 3.08 -8.97
C GLY A 134 -8.09 4.53 -9.30
N ALA A 135 -7.88 5.36 -8.27
CA ALA A 135 -7.58 6.76 -8.46
C ALA A 135 -6.10 7.04 -8.81
N GLY A 136 -5.20 6.07 -8.66
CA GLY A 136 -3.77 6.20 -8.99
C GLY A 136 -2.81 6.43 -7.80
N GLN A 137 -3.30 6.78 -6.61
CA GLN A 137 -2.41 7.01 -5.45
C GLN A 137 -1.60 5.77 -5.06
N TRP A 138 -2.24 4.59 -5.10
CA TRP A 138 -1.57 3.33 -4.76
C TRP A 138 -0.54 2.95 -5.82
N GLY A 139 -0.90 3.04 -7.11
CA GLY A 139 0.05 2.80 -8.20
C GLY A 139 1.26 3.72 -8.10
N MET A 140 1.07 5.03 -7.88
CA MET A 140 2.17 5.97 -7.67
C MET A 140 3.10 5.57 -6.51
N ALA A 141 2.54 5.20 -5.36
CA ALA A 141 3.30 4.75 -4.20
C ALA A 141 4.13 3.50 -4.50
N LEU A 142 3.52 2.50 -5.12
CA LEU A 142 4.19 1.25 -5.46
C LEU A 142 5.25 1.44 -6.55
N SER A 143 4.98 2.22 -7.59
CA SER A 143 5.97 2.51 -8.64
C SER A 143 7.23 3.15 -8.08
N LEU A 144 7.09 4.13 -7.18
CA LEU A 144 8.23 4.76 -6.52
C LEU A 144 8.98 3.76 -5.62
N ALA A 145 8.25 2.96 -4.84
CA ALA A 145 8.87 1.94 -3.99
C ALA A 145 9.63 0.88 -4.80
N CYS A 146 9.04 0.38 -5.89
CA CYS A 146 9.70 -0.54 -6.81
C CYS A 146 10.99 0.06 -7.38
N LYS A 147 10.98 1.36 -7.75
CA LYS A 147 12.19 2.04 -8.24
C LYS A 147 13.30 2.08 -7.18
N PHE A 148 13.00 2.39 -5.93
CA PHE A 148 14.01 2.37 -4.84
C PHE A 148 14.64 0.98 -4.65
N PHE A 149 13.86 -0.08 -4.84
CA PHE A 149 14.31 -1.45 -4.62
C PHE A 149 14.65 -2.23 -5.89
N SER A 150 14.75 -1.54 -7.05
CA SER A 150 15.08 -2.14 -8.36
C SER A 150 14.16 -3.31 -8.76
N LEU A 151 12.86 -3.16 -8.49
CA LEU A 151 11.81 -4.09 -8.90
C LEU A 151 11.05 -3.54 -10.11
N ASN A 152 10.53 -4.43 -10.96
CA ASN A 152 9.56 -4.05 -11.98
C ASN A 152 8.20 -3.78 -11.32
N CYS A 153 7.46 -2.81 -11.85
CA CYS A 153 6.12 -2.47 -11.39
C CYS A 153 5.12 -2.57 -12.55
N LEU A 154 4.15 -3.47 -12.44
CA LEU A 154 3.05 -3.65 -13.39
C LEU A 154 1.74 -3.19 -12.75
N VAL A 155 1.10 -2.18 -13.34
CA VAL A 155 -0.09 -1.54 -12.77
C VAL A 155 -1.27 -1.67 -13.71
N PHE A 156 -2.35 -2.29 -13.24
CA PHE A 156 -3.66 -2.29 -13.90
C PHE A 156 -4.51 -1.14 -13.36
N TYR A 157 -4.69 -0.11 -14.17
CA TYR A 157 -5.37 1.13 -13.79
C TYR A 157 -6.79 1.12 -14.34
N VAL A 158 -7.81 1.31 -13.48
CA VAL A 158 -9.21 1.46 -13.91
C VAL A 158 -9.35 2.46 -15.07
N ARG A 159 -9.76 1.98 -16.26
CA ARG A 159 -9.74 2.73 -17.54
C ARG A 159 -10.34 4.13 -17.44
N LEU A 160 -11.53 4.26 -16.85
CA LEU A 160 -12.20 5.56 -16.71
C LEU A 160 -11.31 6.58 -15.98
N HIS A 161 -10.72 6.17 -14.86
CA HIS A 161 -9.86 7.05 -14.07
C HIS A 161 -8.49 7.27 -14.72
N TYR A 162 -7.95 6.28 -15.45
CA TYR A 162 -6.70 6.41 -16.20
C TYR A 162 -6.77 7.61 -17.15
N ARG A 163 -7.87 7.72 -17.90
CA ARG A 163 -8.11 8.81 -18.86
C ARG A 163 -8.37 10.15 -18.18
N GLN A 164 -9.06 10.16 -17.04
CA GLN A 164 -9.36 11.37 -16.28
C GLN A 164 -8.15 11.93 -15.50
N LYS A 165 -7.16 11.09 -15.16
CA LYS A 165 -6.03 11.45 -14.28
C LYS A 165 -4.68 11.11 -14.92
N PRO A 166 -4.38 11.64 -16.12
CA PRO A 166 -3.19 11.27 -16.90
C PRO A 166 -1.88 11.60 -16.17
N TYR A 167 -1.83 12.66 -15.38
CA TYR A 167 -0.62 13.03 -14.62
C TYR A 167 -0.16 11.95 -13.63
N ARG A 168 -1.08 11.15 -13.08
CA ARG A 168 -0.73 10.03 -12.20
C ARG A 168 -0.09 8.88 -12.99
N VAL A 169 -0.52 8.69 -14.23
CA VAL A 169 0.10 7.74 -15.17
C VAL A 169 1.51 8.21 -15.55
N SER A 170 1.67 9.49 -15.87
CA SER A 170 2.98 10.08 -16.16
C SER A 170 3.95 9.92 -14.98
N PHE A 171 3.48 10.15 -13.75
CA PHE A 171 4.28 9.92 -12.54
C PHE A 171 4.74 8.48 -12.43
N MET A 172 3.84 7.50 -12.60
CA MET A 172 4.19 6.08 -12.51
C MET A 172 5.21 5.69 -13.59
N ARG A 173 5.03 6.15 -14.83
CA ARG A 173 5.96 5.89 -15.94
C ARG A 173 7.33 6.53 -15.76
N MET A 174 7.40 7.69 -15.09
CA MET A 174 8.68 8.32 -14.73
C MET A 174 9.52 7.46 -13.79
N PHE A 175 8.87 6.57 -13.03
CA PHE A 175 9.51 5.55 -12.20
C PHE A 175 9.48 4.15 -12.85
N ASP A 176 9.49 4.10 -14.18
CA ASP A 176 9.59 2.90 -15.02
C ASP A 176 8.45 1.88 -14.86
N ALA A 177 7.33 2.27 -14.24
CA ALA A 177 6.18 1.37 -14.13
C ALA A 177 5.45 1.19 -15.46
N GLN A 178 5.09 -0.06 -15.75
CA GLN A 178 4.23 -0.44 -16.86
C GLN A 178 2.78 -0.26 -16.43
N VAL A 179 2.07 0.72 -17.01
CA VAL A 179 0.69 1.07 -16.62
C VAL A 179 -0.27 0.77 -17.77
N HIS A 180 -1.23 -0.11 -17.52
CA HIS A 180 -2.23 -0.56 -18.48
C HIS A 180 -3.64 -0.19 -18.04
N GLU A 181 -4.48 0.23 -19.00
CA GLU A 181 -5.91 0.40 -18.75
C GLU A 181 -6.56 -0.96 -18.48
N SER A 182 -7.28 -1.08 -17.37
CA SER A 182 -8.12 -2.23 -17.03
C SER A 182 -9.59 -1.92 -17.36
N PRO A 183 -10.30 -2.76 -18.15
CA PRO A 183 -9.88 -4.09 -18.59
C PRO A 183 -8.87 -4.05 -19.74
N SER A 184 -7.80 -4.84 -19.69
CA SER A 184 -6.75 -4.89 -20.72
C SER A 184 -6.88 -6.11 -21.64
N ASP A 185 -6.15 -6.12 -22.75
CA ASP A 185 -6.00 -7.28 -23.63
C ASP A 185 -4.86 -8.23 -23.20
N LEU A 186 -4.15 -7.90 -22.12
CA LEU A 186 -2.99 -8.66 -21.62
C LEU A 186 -3.39 -9.92 -20.84
N THR A 187 -4.62 -9.96 -20.33
CA THR A 187 -5.12 -11.06 -19.47
C THR A 187 -6.36 -11.71 -20.08
N LYS A 188 -6.62 -12.97 -19.71
CA LYS A 188 -7.84 -13.70 -20.10
C LYS A 188 -9.07 -13.01 -19.53
N ILE A 189 -9.04 -12.58 -18.27
CA ILE A 189 -10.17 -11.89 -17.64
C ILE A 189 -10.42 -10.53 -18.29
N GLY A 190 -9.39 -9.75 -18.58
CA GLY A 190 -9.52 -8.47 -19.28
C GLY A 190 -10.12 -8.64 -20.67
N ARG A 191 -9.63 -9.61 -21.46
CA ARG A 191 -10.19 -9.96 -22.78
C ARG A 191 -11.66 -10.36 -22.71
N LYS A 192 -12.10 -11.10 -21.67
CA LYS A 192 -13.52 -11.43 -21.48
C LYS A 192 -14.40 -10.18 -21.32
N PHE A 193 -13.97 -9.21 -20.50
CA PHE A 193 -14.72 -7.96 -20.35
C PHE A 193 -14.73 -7.13 -21.64
N LEU A 194 -13.62 -7.10 -22.38
CA LEU A 194 -13.53 -6.38 -23.66
C LEU A 194 -14.36 -7.01 -24.80
N GLN A 195 -14.63 -8.31 -24.74
CA GLN A 195 -15.54 -8.98 -25.68
C GLN A 195 -16.99 -8.54 -25.48
N VAL A 196 -17.40 -8.28 -24.23
CA VAL A 196 -18.75 -7.79 -23.91
C VAL A 196 -18.88 -6.31 -24.25
N ASP A 197 -17.90 -5.49 -23.86
CA ASP A 197 -17.84 -4.07 -24.19
C ASP A 197 -16.39 -3.65 -24.45
N LYS A 198 -16.08 -3.32 -25.71
CA LYS A 198 -14.75 -2.84 -26.11
C LYS A 198 -14.35 -1.56 -25.39
N ASN A 199 -15.32 -0.74 -24.99
CA ASN A 199 -15.13 0.53 -24.29
C ASN A 199 -15.38 0.43 -22.77
N HIS A 200 -15.41 -0.79 -22.22
CA HIS A 200 -15.74 -1.06 -20.82
C HIS A 200 -14.97 -0.11 -19.88
N PRO A 201 -15.65 0.67 -19.00
CA PRO A 201 -15.04 1.74 -18.21
C PRO A 201 -14.07 1.22 -17.14
N GLY A 202 -14.17 -0.07 -16.83
CA GLY A 202 -13.36 -0.76 -15.83
C GLY A 202 -13.92 -0.62 -14.43
N SER A 203 -13.43 -1.46 -13.53
CA SER A 203 -13.70 -1.37 -12.10
C SER A 203 -12.46 -1.83 -11.34
N LEU A 204 -12.40 -1.48 -10.05
CA LEU A 204 -11.28 -1.93 -9.21
C LEU A 204 -11.22 -3.46 -9.13
N GLY A 205 -12.37 -4.14 -9.06
CA GLY A 205 -12.42 -5.61 -9.01
C GLY A 205 -11.87 -6.29 -10.28
N ILE A 206 -12.09 -5.69 -11.46
CA ILE A 206 -11.50 -6.19 -12.70
C ILE A 206 -9.98 -5.98 -12.67
N ALA A 207 -9.52 -4.79 -12.27
CA ALA A 207 -8.09 -4.50 -12.19
C ALA A 207 -7.35 -5.40 -11.19
N ILE A 208 -7.96 -5.71 -10.05
CA ILE A 208 -7.45 -6.70 -9.07
C ILE A 208 -7.34 -8.08 -9.75
N SER A 209 -8.39 -8.50 -10.46
CA SER A 209 -8.42 -9.80 -11.12
C SER A 209 -7.32 -9.92 -12.19
N GLU A 210 -7.11 -8.87 -12.98
CA GLU A 210 -6.02 -8.81 -13.96
C GLU A 210 -4.63 -8.84 -13.30
N ALA A 211 -4.45 -8.05 -12.25
CA ALA A 211 -3.21 -7.98 -11.51
C ALA A 211 -2.85 -9.35 -10.91
N MET A 212 -3.81 -10.05 -10.32
CA MET A 212 -3.63 -11.42 -9.81
C MET A 212 -3.38 -12.43 -10.93
N GLU A 213 -4.05 -12.32 -12.09
CA GLU A 213 -3.83 -13.24 -13.22
C GLU A 213 -2.39 -13.14 -13.79
N LYS A 214 -1.71 -12.01 -13.57
CA LYS A 214 -0.30 -11.83 -13.95
C LYS A 214 0.70 -12.49 -13.01
N VAL A 215 0.27 -12.97 -11.85
CA VAL A 215 1.08 -13.82 -10.97
C VAL A 215 1.11 -15.24 -11.55
N GLN A 216 2.04 -15.48 -12.48
CA GLN A 216 2.15 -16.76 -13.22
C GLN A 216 3.43 -17.53 -12.92
N ASP A 217 4.38 -16.90 -12.24
CA ASP A 217 5.70 -17.44 -11.94
C ASP A 217 6.12 -17.09 -10.51
N ALA A 218 7.18 -17.74 -10.01
CA ALA A 218 7.65 -17.56 -8.64
C ALA A 218 8.28 -16.18 -8.36
N THR A 219 8.65 -15.42 -9.40
CA THR A 219 9.34 -14.12 -9.33
C THR A 219 8.40 -12.91 -9.51
N THR A 220 7.11 -13.14 -9.68
CA THR A 220 6.08 -12.11 -9.75
C THR A 220 5.15 -12.24 -8.56
N LYS A 221 4.91 -11.15 -7.83
CA LYS A 221 3.99 -11.13 -6.67
C LYS A 221 2.98 -10.00 -6.77
N TYR A 222 1.84 -10.20 -6.14
CA TYR A 222 0.79 -9.20 -6.05
C TYR A 222 1.07 -8.30 -4.83
N ALA A 223 0.95 -7.00 -5.02
CA ALA A 223 1.04 -6.01 -3.96
C ALA A 223 -0.30 -5.31 -3.81
N LEU A 224 -0.74 -5.08 -2.57
CA LEU A 224 -2.05 -4.52 -2.27
C LEU A 224 -1.94 -3.41 -1.21
N GLY A 225 -2.63 -2.29 -1.46
CA GLY A 225 -2.45 -1.06 -0.68
C GLY A 225 -3.50 -0.80 0.41
N SER A 226 -4.34 -1.77 0.77
CA SER A 226 -5.41 -1.60 1.76
C SER A 226 -5.77 -2.90 2.50
N VAL A 227 -6.80 -2.88 3.35
CA VAL A 227 -7.51 -3.99 4.02
C VAL A 227 -6.73 -5.01 4.87
N LEU A 228 -5.52 -5.42 4.50
CA LEU A 228 -4.72 -6.45 5.18
C LEU A 228 -4.10 -5.92 6.47
N ASN A 229 -3.90 -6.81 7.45
CA ASN A 229 -3.35 -6.46 8.76
C ASN A 229 -1.95 -5.84 8.62
N HIS A 230 -1.07 -6.44 7.81
CA HIS A 230 0.27 -5.90 7.62
C HIS A 230 0.26 -4.53 6.95
N VAL A 231 -0.71 -4.25 6.05
CA VAL A 231 -0.87 -2.93 5.45
C VAL A 231 -1.19 -1.89 6.51
N LEU A 232 -2.14 -2.18 7.40
CA LEU A 232 -2.51 -1.28 8.50
C LEU A 232 -1.35 -1.08 9.49
N MET A 233 -0.61 -2.14 9.77
CA MET A 233 0.57 -2.13 10.63
C MET A 233 1.66 -1.21 10.06
N HIS A 234 1.96 -1.30 8.75
CA HIS A 234 2.95 -0.42 8.10
C HIS A 234 2.57 1.07 8.12
N GLN A 235 1.31 1.39 8.38
CA GLN A 235 0.85 2.78 8.55
C GLN A 235 1.04 3.32 9.97
N ARG A 236 1.46 2.48 10.92
CA ARG A 236 1.56 2.80 12.34
C ARG A 236 2.97 2.58 12.85
N GLU A 237 3.75 3.66 12.87
CA GLU A 237 5.11 3.66 13.37
C GLU A 237 5.13 4.09 14.86
N LYS A 238 5.85 3.36 15.72
CA LYS A 238 5.97 3.65 17.17
C LYS A 238 7.36 3.26 17.70
N ASN A 239 7.87 4.01 18.67
CA ASN A 239 9.09 3.65 19.39
C ASN A 239 8.75 2.62 20.48
N LYS A 240 9.55 1.55 20.61
CA LYS A 240 9.36 0.50 21.65
C LYS A 240 9.32 1.06 23.08
N SER A 241 10.00 2.18 23.35
CA SER A 241 10.17 2.79 24.68
C SER A 241 9.22 3.96 25.00
N GLY A 242 8.16 4.17 24.24
CA GLY A 242 7.15 5.20 24.56
C GLY A 242 6.17 4.72 25.65
N GLY A 243 6.62 4.73 26.91
CA GLY A 243 5.72 4.81 28.07
C GLY A 243 4.91 6.12 28.02
N ASN A 244 3.72 6.09 28.62
CA ASN A 244 2.88 7.28 28.82
C ASN A 244 3.66 8.44 29.43
#